data_AF-A0A8S9K8X6-F1
#
_entry.id   AF-A0A8S9K8X6-F1
#
_cell.length_a   1.000
_cell.length_b   1.000
_cell.length_c   1.000
_cell.angle_alpha   90.00
_cell.angle_beta   90.00
_cell.angle_gamma   90.00
#
_symmetry.space_group_name_H-M   'P 1'
#
loop_
_entity.id
_entity.type
_entity.pdbx_description
1 polymer ?
#
loop_
_entity_poly.entity_id
_entity_poly.type
_entity_poly.pdbx_seq_one_letter_code
_entity_poly.pdbx_strand_id
1 'polypeptide(L)'
;MSSSDAVWLPQDNITGCGWHYTDLSQHVRGQGSTVEAFVASPLTVEALSVCEPLLQAKSLHFSNIWFKTDNQVLLNALLSKDNSSRVL
;
A
#
# COMPACT_ATOMS: atom_id res chain seq x y z
N MET A 1 -6.49 -7.85 -9.38
CA MET A 1 -6.71 -7.52 -7.97
C MET A 1 -5.36 -7.41 -7.28
N SER A 2 -5.18 -6.45 -6.38
CA SER A 2 -3.99 -6.38 -5.54
C SER A 2 -4.35 -6.71 -4.10
N SER A 3 -3.51 -7.49 -3.44
CA SER A 3 -3.58 -7.70 -1.99
C SER A 3 -2.20 -7.47 -1.40
N SER A 4 -2.21 -6.79 -0.26
CA SER A 4 -1.04 -6.49 0.52
C SER A 4 -1.32 -6.75 1.99
N ASP A 5 -0.25 -7.04 2.72
CA ASP A 5 -0.29 -7.23 4.16
C ASP A 5 1.03 -6.72 4.72
N ALA A 6 1.01 -6.27 5.97
CA ALA A 6 2.20 -5.79 6.64
C ALA A 6 2.29 -6.34 8.07
N VAL A 7 3.49 -6.77 8.42
CA VAL A 7 3.83 -7.29 9.73
C VAL A 7 4.74 -6.29 10.42
N TRP A 8 4.40 -5.94 11.66
CA TRP A 8 5.17 -4.98 12.46
C TRP A 8 5.91 -5.67 13.59
N LEU A 9 7.18 -5.30 13.76
CA LEU A 9 8.02 -5.67 14.88
C LEU A 9 8.28 -4.42 15.75
N PRO A 10 7.53 -4.24 16.85
CA PRO A 10 7.65 -3.05 17.69
C PRO A 10 9.02 -2.92 18.37
N GLN A 11 9.68 -4.05 18.64
CA GLN A 11 10.96 -4.11 19.35
C GLN A 11 12.08 -3.43 18.56
N ASP A 12 12.05 -3.58 17.23
CA ASP A 12 13.07 -3.05 16.33
C ASP A 12 12.57 -1.81 15.54
N ASN A 13 11.30 -1.41 15.74
CA ASN A 13 10.60 -0.41 14.92
C ASN A 13 10.69 -0.70 13.41
N ILE A 14 10.60 -1.98 13.04
CA ILE A 14 10.68 -2.45 11.65
C ILE A 14 9.31 -2.97 11.23
N THR A 15 8.94 -2.75 9.97
CA THR A 15 7.81 -3.44 9.35
C THR A 15 8.23 -4.13 8.07
N GLY A 16 7.73 -5.35 7.86
CA GLY A 16 7.77 -6.01 6.57
C GLY A 16 6.44 -5.83 5.87
N CYS A 17 6.44 -5.39 4.61
CA CYS A 17 5.25 -5.29 3.78
C CYS A 17 5.37 -6.27 2.61
N GLY A 18 4.36 -7.11 2.41
CA GLY A 18 4.24 -8.00 1.27
C GLY A 18 3.12 -7.53 0.35
N TRP A 19 3.33 -7.67 -0.96
CA TRP A 19 2.31 -7.32 -1.95
C TRP A 19 2.30 -8.29 -3.12
N HIS A 20 1.12 -8.51 -3.68
CA HIS A 20 0.97 -9.27 -4.92
C HIS A 20 -0.18 -8.72 -5.77
N TYR A 21 0.02 -8.75 -7.08
CA TYR A 21 -0.97 -8.44 -8.10
C TYR A 21 -1.34 -9.70 -8.83
N THR A 22 -2.64 -9.91 -8.96
CA THR A 22 -3.23 -10.91 -9.84
C THR A 22 -4.07 -10.24 -10.92
N ASP A 23 -4.16 -10.83 -12.10
CA ASP A 23 -5.19 -10.44 -13.07
C ASP A 23 -6.54 -11.11 -12.76
N LEU A 24 -7.54 -10.85 -13.59
CA LEU A 24 -8.89 -11.42 -13.43
C LEU A 24 -8.92 -12.94 -13.62
N SER A 25 -7.90 -13.50 -14.26
CA SER A 25 -7.70 -14.95 -14.42
C SER A 25 -6.89 -15.56 -13.28
N GLN A 26 -6.67 -14.80 -12.19
CA GLN A 26 -5.84 -15.15 -11.03
C GLN A 26 -4.36 -15.40 -11.37
N HIS A 27 -3.89 -14.96 -12.52
CA HIS A 27 -2.47 -15.07 -12.86
C HIS A 27 -1.69 -13.97 -12.14
N VAL A 28 -0.59 -14.34 -11.47
CA VAL A 28 0.27 -13.37 -10.77
C VAL A 28 0.99 -12.49 -11.79
N ARG A 29 0.73 -11.19 -11.72
CA ARG A 29 1.34 -10.16 -12.59
C ARG A 29 2.59 -9.53 -11.98
N GLY A 30 2.73 -9.65 -10.66
CA GLY A 30 3.87 -9.16 -9.91
C GLY A 30 3.68 -9.45 -8.43
N GLN A 31 4.77 -9.71 -7.73
CA GLN A 31 4.76 -9.89 -6.28
C GLN A 31 6.10 -9.39 -5.72
N GLY A 32 6.09 -8.98 -4.47
CA GLY A 32 7.28 -8.49 -3.81
C GLY A 32 7.09 -8.33 -2.32
N SER A 33 8.19 -8.05 -1.65
CA SER A 33 8.21 -7.67 -0.26
C SER A 33 9.23 -6.57 -0.05
N THR A 34 8.96 -5.69 0.89
CA THR A 34 9.83 -4.60 1.32
C THR A 34 9.90 -4.58 2.83
N VAL A 35 10.99 -4.06 3.35
CA VAL A 35 11.22 -3.87 4.78
C VAL A 35 11.46 -2.39 5.01
N GLU A 36 10.59 -1.77 5.79
CA GLU A 36 10.67 -0.36 6.15
C GLU A 36 11.10 -0.24 7.62
N ALA A 37 12.09 0.61 7.87
CA ALA A 37 12.60 0.89 9.20
C ALA A 37 11.92 2.13 9.81
N PHE A 38 12.07 2.32 11.12
CA PHE A 38 11.56 3.47 11.87
C PHE A 38 10.03 3.62 11.87
N VAL A 39 9.33 2.50 11.83
CA VAL A 39 7.87 2.48 11.86
C VAL A 39 7.38 2.56 13.30
N ALA A 40 6.93 3.76 13.67
CA ALA A 40 6.61 4.13 15.05
C ALA A 40 5.21 3.73 15.53
N SER A 41 4.33 3.24 14.64
CA SER A 41 2.97 2.87 15.02
C SER A 41 2.33 1.84 14.09
N PRO A 42 1.36 1.03 14.58
CA PRO A 42 0.54 0.16 13.73
C PRO A 42 -0.19 0.91 12.62
N LEU A 43 -0.57 2.17 12.84
CA LEU A 43 -1.24 2.98 11.81
C LEU A 43 -0.29 3.32 10.65
N THR A 44 1.00 3.51 10.94
CA THR A 44 2.04 3.72 9.93
C THR A 44 2.29 2.45 9.13
N VAL A 45 2.27 1.29 9.79
CA VAL A 45 2.36 -0.03 9.14
C VAL A 45 1.24 -0.22 8.14
N GLU A 46 0.02 0.05 8.56
CA GLU A 46 -1.17 0.01 7.72
C GLU A 46 -1.06 1.00 6.55
N ALA A 47 -0.59 2.23 6.79
CA ALA A 47 -0.39 3.20 5.71
C ALA A 47 0.64 2.69 4.68
N LEU A 48 1.73 2.07 5.14
CA LEU A 48 2.76 1.48 4.29
C LEU A 48 2.23 0.28 3.50
N SER A 49 1.42 -0.57 4.13
CA SER A 49 0.79 -1.72 3.46
C SER A 49 -0.09 -1.29 2.27
N VAL A 50 -0.60 -0.05 2.27
CA VAL A 50 -1.34 0.53 1.14
C VAL A 50 -0.43 1.27 0.16
N CYS A 51 0.49 2.10 0.66
CA CYS A 51 1.34 2.95 -0.18
C CYS A 51 2.34 2.14 -1.02
N GLU A 52 2.95 1.10 -0.47
CA GLU A 52 3.96 0.31 -1.18
C GLU A 52 3.41 -0.38 -2.44
N PRO A 53 2.27 -1.09 -2.38
CA PRO A 53 1.60 -1.57 -3.59
C PRO A 53 1.24 -0.45 -4.57
N LEU A 54 0.90 0.76 -4.12
CA LEU A 54 0.60 1.83 -5.08
C LEU A 54 1.88 2.30 -5.80
N LEU A 55 3.00 2.40 -5.05
CA LEU A 55 4.31 2.75 -5.60
C LEU A 55 4.82 1.68 -6.58
N GLN A 56 4.64 0.40 -6.26
CA GLN A 56 5.09 -0.69 -7.13
C GLN A 56 4.18 -0.89 -8.33
N ALA A 57 2.87 -0.69 -8.19
CA ALA A 57 1.99 -0.63 -9.35
C ALA A 57 2.41 0.47 -10.33
N LYS A 58 2.81 1.64 -9.80
CA LYS A 58 3.30 2.76 -10.61
C LYS A 58 4.64 2.41 -11.29
N SER A 59 5.57 1.76 -10.60
CA SER A 59 6.87 1.34 -11.18
C SER A 59 6.67 0.29 -12.28
N LEU A 60 5.68 -0.59 -12.14
CA LEU A 60 5.28 -1.60 -13.12
C LEU A 60 4.35 -1.06 -14.23
N HIS A 61 4.11 0.24 -14.27
CA HIS A 61 3.25 0.91 -15.25
C HIS A 61 1.80 0.35 -15.31
N PHE A 62 1.26 -0.09 -14.18
CA PHE A 62 -0.13 -0.52 -14.10
C PHE A 62 -1.07 0.70 -14.12
N SER A 63 -1.85 0.82 -15.20
CA SER A 63 -2.78 1.95 -15.40
C SER A 63 -4.08 1.83 -14.61
N ASN A 64 -4.48 0.61 -14.25
CA ASN A 64 -5.70 0.33 -13.50
C ASN A 64 -5.39 -0.70 -12.42
N ILE A 65 -5.52 -0.27 -11.16
CA ILE A 65 -5.32 -1.12 -9.99
C ILE A 65 -6.56 -1.13 -9.12
N TRP A 66 -6.95 -2.32 -8.69
CA TRP A 66 -8.01 -2.52 -7.73
C TRP A 66 -7.41 -2.89 -6.39
N PHE A 67 -7.40 -1.92 -5.49
CA PHE A 67 -6.87 -2.06 -4.15
C PHE A 67 -8.01 -2.17 -3.14
N LYS A 68 -7.95 -3.18 -2.26
CA LYS A 68 -8.94 -3.43 -1.21
C LYS A 68 -8.24 -3.34 0.14
N THR A 69 -8.74 -2.45 0.99
CA THR A 69 -8.34 -2.32 2.40
C THR A 69 -9.60 -2.18 3.25
N ASP A 70 -9.57 -2.69 4.47
CA ASP A 70 -10.58 -2.53 5.51
C ASP A 70 -10.27 -1.34 6.45
N ASN A 71 -9.11 -0.70 6.29
CA ASN A 71 -8.70 0.44 7.09
C ASN A 71 -9.44 1.72 6.67
N GLN A 72 -10.53 2.01 7.38
CA GLN A 72 -11.39 3.17 7.11
C GLN A 72 -10.65 4.52 7.24
N VAL A 73 -9.63 4.62 8.09
CA VAL A 73 -8.85 5.85 8.25
C VAL A 73 -8.05 6.13 6.98
N LEU A 74 -7.42 5.10 6.41
CA LEU A 74 -6.68 5.21 5.15
C LEU A 74 -7.60 5.43 3.96
N LEU A 75 -8.73 4.73 3.90
CA LEU A 75 -9.76 5.00 2.88
C LEU A 75 -10.22 6.45 2.94
N ASN A 76 -10.47 6.97 4.13
CA ASN A 76 -10.85 8.37 4.29
C ASN A 76 -9.73 9.32 3.84
N ALA A 77 -8.46 9.05 4.18
CA ALA A 77 -7.34 9.88 3.75
C ALA A 77 -7.10 9.83 2.22
N LEU A 78 -7.29 8.67 1.59
CA LEU A 78 -7.12 8.48 0.14
C LEU A 78 -8.30 9.03 -0.67
N LEU A 79 -9.52 8.91 -0.14
CA LEU A 79 -10.76 9.34 -0.80
C LEU A 79 -11.17 10.76 -0.42
N SER A 80 -10.61 11.33 0.66
CA SER A 80 -10.74 12.75 0.96
C SER A 80 -10.02 13.52 -0.15
N LYS A 81 -10.78 13.90 -1.16
CA LYS A 81 -10.38 14.93 -2.12
C LYS A 81 -10.10 16.20 -1.35
N ASP A 82 -8.84 16.44 -1.03
CA ASP A 82 -8.40 17.80 -0.85
C ASP A 82 -8.47 18.46 -2.23
N ASN A 83 -9.47 19.33 -2.40
CA ASN A 83 -9.58 20.29 -3.50
C ASN A 83 -8.48 21.37 -3.35
N SER A 84 -7.24 20.96 -3.11
CA SER A 84 -6.09 21.84 -3.18
C SER A 84 -5.74 22.03 -4.65
N SER A 85 -6.51 22.93 -5.26
CA SER A 85 -6.12 23.76 -6.39
C SER A 85 -4.61 23.86 -6.51
N ARG A 86 -4.08 23.33 -7.60
CA ARG A 86 -2.75 23.65 -8.10
C ARG A 86 -2.64 25.17 -8.21
N VAL A 87 -1.90 25.78 -7.28
CA VAL A 87 -1.33 27.11 -7.46
C VAL A 87 0.17 26.90 -7.69
N LEU A 88 0.53 26.76 -8.95
CA LEU A 88 1.80 27.20 -9.52
C LEU A 88 1.49 27.84 -10.87
#